data_AF-A0A4S2V6D5-F1
#
_entry.id   AF-A0A4S2V6D5-F1
#
_cell.length_a   1.000
_cell.length_b   1.000
_cell.length_c   1.000
_cell.angle_alpha   90.00
_cell.angle_beta   90.00
_cell.angle_gamma   90.00
#
_symmetry.space_group_name_H-M   'P 1'
#
loop_
_entity.id
_entity.type
_entity.pdbx_description
1 polymer ?
#
loop_
_entity_poly.entity_id
_entity_poly.type
_entity_poly.pdbx_seq_one_letter_code
_entity_poly.pdbx_strand_id
1 'polypeptide(L)' 'MSARVPDPEPRNAPRPFGGVPPGETPPGESSTGSGAGPYRPLTRGWAMGPLVLICLVALACALFFLAYAVVLDL' A
#
# COMPACT_ATOMS: atom_id res chain seq x y z
N MET A 1 -2.03 -40.74 37.50
CA MET A 1 -2.00 -41.66 36.34
C MET A 1 -1.24 -41.01 35.20
N SER A 2 -0.09 -41.55 34.79
CA SER A 2 0.59 -41.11 33.56
C SER A 2 -0.08 -41.78 32.36
N ALA A 3 -0.82 -41.02 31.55
CA ALA A 3 -1.27 -41.48 30.26
C ALA A 3 -0.06 -41.56 29.32
N ARG A 4 0.38 -42.77 28.96
CA ARG A 4 1.32 -42.95 27.84
C ARG A 4 0.54 -42.68 26.56
N VAL A 5 0.77 -41.53 25.94
CA VAL A 5 0.32 -41.27 24.57
C VAL A 5 1.11 -42.23 23.66
N PRO A 6 0.45 -43.12 22.89
CA PRO A 6 1.14 -43.97 21.93
C PRO A 6 1.81 -43.09 20.86
N ASP A 7 3.05 -43.42 20.49
CA ASP A 7 3.74 -42.78 19.37
C ASP A 7 2.90 -43.01 18.10
N PRO A 8 2.54 -41.97 17.32
CA PRO A 8 1.75 -42.14 16.11
C PRO A 8 2.44 -43.11 15.16
N GLU A 9 1.72 -44.17 14.77
CA GLU A 9 2.10 -45.10 13.69
C GLU A 9 2.70 -44.32 12.51
N PRO A 10 3.81 -44.78 11.87
CA PRO A 10 4.50 -44.04 10.81
C PRO A 10 3.58 -43.63 9.65
N ARG A 11 2.48 -44.36 9.47
CA ARG A 11 1.44 -44.10 8.47
C ARG A 11 0.58 -42.87 8.77
N ASN A 12 0.56 -42.42 10.02
CA ASN A 12 -0.16 -41.24 10.52
C ASN A 12 0.76 -40.05 10.80
N ALA A 13 2.07 -40.17 10.55
CA ALA A 13 2.98 -39.04 10.62
C ALA A 13 2.65 -38.04 9.49
N PRO A 14 2.47 -36.74 9.77
CA PRO A 14 2.38 -35.72 8.74
C PRO A 14 3.63 -35.81 7.87
N ARG A 15 3.44 -35.96 6.55
CA ARG A 15 4.57 -35.99 5.62
C ARG A 15 5.34 -34.67 5.77
N PRO A 16 6.68 -34.69 5.84
CA PRO A 16 7.47 -33.47 5.92
C PRO A 16 7.04 -32.58 4.76
N PHE A 17 6.60 -31.37 5.11
CA PHE A 17 6.15 -30.31 4.23
C PHE A 17 6.71 -30.48 2.81
N GLY A 18 5.83 -30.93 1.91
CA GLY A 18 6.07 -30.82 0.47
C GLY A 18 6.14 -29.33 0.19
N GLY A 19 7.35 -28.78 0.27
CA GLY A 19 7.62 -27.40 -0.08
C GLY A 19 6.97 -27.14 -1.41
N VAL A 20 6.18 -26.07 -1.45
CA VAL A 20 5.52 -25.59 -2.67
C VAL A 20 6.60 -25.55 -3.76
N PRO A 21 6.45 -26.29 -4.87
CA PRO A 21 7.41 -26.30 -5.96
C PRO A 21 7.90 -24.88 -6.29
N PRO A 22 9.20 -24.67 -6.57
CA PRO A 22 9.70 -23.36 -6.96
C PRO A 22 8.90 -22.83 -8.15
N GLY A 23 8.00 -21.87 -7.89
CA GLY A 23 7.02 -21.38 -8.87
C GLY A 23 5.55 -21.41 -8.43
N GLU A 24 5.19 -22.07 -7.32
CA GLU A 24 3.81 -22.01 -6.77
C GLU A 24 3.65 -21.13 -5.52
N THR A 25 4.65 -20.31 -5.21
CA THR A 25 4.34 -18.98 -4.67
C THR A 25 3.41 -18.33 -5.70
N PRO A 26 2.17 -17.92 -5.33
CA PRO A 26 1.32 -17.17 -6.25
C PRO A 26 2.16 -16.06 -6.89
N PRO A 27 2.05 -15.83 -8.22
CA PRO A 27 2.80 -14.78 -8.89
C PRO A 27 2.65 -13.53 -8.02
N GLY A 28 3.78 -13.04 -7.51
CA GLY A 28 3.75 -12.03 -6.46
C GLY A 28 2.77 -10.97 -6.88
N GLU A 29 1.71 -10.78 -6.08
CA GLU A 29 0.63 -9.85 -6.40
C GLU A 29 1.32 -8.52 -6.62
N SER A 30 1.55 -8.23 -7.90
CA SER A 30 2.34 -7.10 -8.30
C SER A 30 1.41 -5.98 -7.90
N SER A 31 1.78 -5.22 -6.86
CA SER A 31 0.90 -4.19 -6.27
C SER A 31 0.48 -3.12 -7.30
N THR A 32 0.97 -3.24 -8.52
CA THR A 32 0.51 -2.63 -9.74
C THR A 32 0.42 -3.70 -10.83
N GLY A 33 -0.75 -4.31 -11.04
CA GLY A 33 -0.99 -5.15 -12.21
C GLY A 33 -0.64 -4.39 -13.49
N SER A 34 -0.11 -5.09 -14.50
CA SER A 34 0.39 -4.53 -15.78
C SER A 34 -0.67 -3.88 -16.67
N GLY A 35 -1.87 -3.66 -16.17
CA GLY A 35 -3.00 -3.12 -16.91
C GLY A 35 -3.80 -2.21 -16.02
N ALA A 36 -3.68 -0.91 -16.25
CA ALA A 36 -4.72 0.04 -15.86
C ALA A 36 -6.00 -0.23 -16.69
N GLY A 37 -6.61 -1.41 -16.53
CA GLY A 37 -7.79 -1.85 -17.29
C GLY A 37 -7.66 -1.69 -18.82
N PRO A 38 -8.77 -1.85 -19.55
CA PRO A 38 -8.88 -1.32 -20.91
C PRO A 38 -8.57 0.19 -20.90
N TYR A 39 -7.90 0.68 -21.94
CA TYR A 39 -7.61 2.12 -22.06
C TYR A 39 -8.89 2.93 -21.84
N ARG A 40 -8.87 3.77 -20.81
CA ARG A 40 -9.92 4.73 -20.52
C ARG A 40 -9.36 6.13 -20.80
N PRO A 41 -9.96 6.92 -21.71
CA PRO A 41 -9.50 8.29 -21.91
C PRO A 41 -9.64 9.06 -20.60
N LEU A 42 -8.55 9.68 -20.14
CA LEU A 42 -8.61 10.58 -18.99
C LEU A 42 -9.59 11.72 -19.32
N THR A 43 -10.52 11.99 -18.41
CA THR A 43 -11.42 13.13 -18.55
C THR A 43 -10.59 14.42 -18.50
N ARG A 44 -10.47 15.10 -19.64
CA ARG A 44 -9.78 16.39 -19.72
C ARG A 44 -10.53 17.41 -18.85
N GLY A 45 -9.80 18.23 -18.09
CA GLY A 45 -10.35 19.39 -17.37
C GLY A 45 -10.34 19.31 -15.85
N TRP A 46 -10.29 18.11 -15.24
CA TRP A 46 -10.29 17.98 -13.78
C TRP A 46 -8.95 18.23 -13.09
N ALA A 47 -7.84 18.28 -13.84
CA ALA A 47 -6.53 18.54 -13.25
C ALA A 47 -6.36 19.99 -12.74
N MET A 48 -7.02 20.95 -13.40
CA MET A 48 -6.82 22.37 -13.09
C MET A 48 -7.51 22.80 -11.79
N GLY A 49 -8.69 22.27 -11.47
CA GLY A 49 -9.41 22.63 -10.24
C GLY A 49 -8.60 22.35 -8.96
N PRO A 50 -8.13 21.11 -8.74
CA PRO A 50 -7.26 20.77 -7.62
C PRO A 50 -5.94 21.53 -7.64
N LEU A 51 -5.32 21.74 -8.80
CA LEU A 51 -4.08 22.50 -8.90
C LEU A 51 -4.25 23.95 -8.43
N VAL A 52 -5.30 24.63 -8.89
CA VAL A 52 -5.62 26.01 -8.46
C VAL A 52 -5.91 26.05 -6.96
N LEU A 53 -6.66 25.09 -6.43
CA LEU A 53 -6.96 25.01 -5.00
C LEU A 53 -5.68 24.86 -4.16
N ILE A 54 -4.77 23.96 -4.57
CA ILE A 54 -3.47 23.76 -3.90
C ILE A 54 -2.64 25.05 -3.94
N CYS A 55 -2.56 25.73 -5.09
CA CYS A 55 -1.84 26.99 -5.21
C CYS A 55 -2.41 28.08 -4.29
N LEU A 56 -3.73 28.18 -4.18
CA LEU A 56 -4.38 29.16 -3.28
C LEU A 56 -4.08 28.87 -1.81
N VAL A 57 -4.16 27.60 -1.40
CA VAL A 57 -3.82 27.19 -0.02
C VAL A 57 -2.36 27.48 0.28
N ALA A 58 -1.45 27.13 -0.64
CA ALA A 58 -0.02 27.41 -0.49
C ALA A 58 0.25 28.92 -0.37
N LEU A 59 -0.40 29.74 -1.18
CA LEU A 59 -0.28 31.20 -1.12
C LEU A 59 -0.81 31.75 0.21
N ALA A 60 -1.95 31.26 0.70
CA ALA A 60 -2.51 31.66 2.00
C ALA A 60 -1.55 31.32 3.15
N CYS A 61 -0.97 30.10 3.15
CA CYS A 61 0.04 29.71 4.13
C CYS A 61 1.29 30.61 4.06
N ALA A 62 1.80 30.89 2.85
CA ALA A 62 2.97 31.74 2.68
C ALA A 62 2.72 33.17 3.19
N LEU A 63 1.56 33.76 2.89
CA LEU A 63 1.18 35.08 3.38
C LEU A 63 0.99 35.11 4.90
N PHE A 64 0.42 34.04 5.48
CA PHE A 64 0.30 33.91 6.94
C PHE A 64 1.67 33.92 7.62
N PHE A 65 2.61 33.10 7.15
CA PHE A 65 3.96 33.06 7.73
C PHE A 65 4.71 34.37 7.52
N LEU A 66 4.55 34.99 6.35
CA LEU A 66 5.14 36.31 6.08
C LEU A 66 4.61 37.36 7.06
N ALA A 67 3.30 37.44 7.25
CA ALA A 67 2.69 38.37 8.19
C ALA A 67 3.13 38.08 9.64
N TYR A 68 3.17 36.80 10.03
CA TYR A 68 3.64 36.38 11.35
C TYR A 68 5.10 36.78 11.60
N ALA A 69 5.98 36.58 10.61
CA ALA A 69 7.38 36.99 10.70
C ALA A 69 7.52 38.51 10.87
N VAL A 70 6.75 39.30 10.11
CA VAL A 70 6.72 40.76 10.26
C VAL A 70 6.23 41.16 11.66
N VAL A 71 5.19 40.52 12.19
CA VAL A 71 4.67 40.82 13.53
C VAL A 71 5.68 40.47 14.63
N LEU A 72 6.48 39.41 14.46
CA LEU A 72 7.51 39.03 15.44
C LEU A 72 8.77 39.91 15.40
N ASP A 73 9.06 40.53 14.25
CA ASP A 73 10.23 41.40 14.06
C ASP A 73 9.98 42.85 14.48
N LEU A 74 8.71 43.25 14.68
CA LEU A 74 8.27 44.55 15.19
C LEU A 74 8.30 44.62 16.73
#